data_AF-A0A958DC22-F1
#
_entry.id   AF-A0A958DC22-F1
#
_cell.length_a   1.000
_cell.length_b   1.000
_cell.length_c   1.000
_cell.angle_alpha   90.00
_cell.angle_beta   90.00
_cell.angle_gamma   90.00
#
_symmetry.space_group_name_H-M   'P 1'
#
loop_
_entity.id
_entity.type
_entity.pdbx_description
1 polymer ?
#
loop_
_entity_poly.entity_id
_entity_poly.type
_entity_poly.pdbx_seq_one_letter_code
_entity_poly.pdbx_strand_id
1 'polypeptide(L)'
;MLVQKSKGRALRATGHLLILGVSLLLAACASLPARETATPQPTTPSPVNSAAPSTNGWWRPPIGATWQWQLEDLPIDRSIAADVYDIDLFDNDAAAVAALHDEGRWVICYISAGSWEDWRPDSGQFPTDLLGNDYEGWPGERWLDIRQIDRLAPLLRNRLDQCSKKGFDAVEPDNIDGYTNDTGFPLTAEDQLRFNRWLADEAHARGLSIGLKNDPDQAALLEPYFDWALTEDCFAEGWCTQMLPFIDASKTVFAAEYRDTGVSLSEICPEADRLRFSAILKNRNLDAERAACP
;
A
#
# COMPACT_ATOMS: atom_id res chain seq x y z
N MET A 1 -14.40 -11.83 -3.96
CA MET A 1 -13.01 -11.99 -4.42
C MET A 1 -12.14 -11.82 -3.18
N LEU A 2 -11.23 -12.75 -2.87
CA LEU A 2 -10.62 -12.89 -1.53
C LEU A 2 -9.10 -12.90 -1.62
N VAL A 3 -8.42 -11.80 -1.23
CA VAL A 3 -6.94 -11.75 -1.10
C VAL A 3 -6.46 -12.72 -0.03
N GLN A 4 -5.52 -13.60 -0.36
CA GLN A 4 -5.02 -14.62 0.56
C GLN A 4 -3.69 -14.23 1.23
N LYS A 5 -3.70 -14.43 2.55
CA LYS A 5 -2.62 -14.44 3.56
C LYS A 5 -1.22 -14.81 3.05
N SER A 6 -0.30 -13.86 3.17
CA SER A 6 1.14 -14.14 3.28
C SER A 6 1.40 -14.79 4.65
N LYS A 7 1.66 -16.11 4.69
CA LYS A 7 1.93 -16.82 5.97
C LYS A 7 3.30 -16.44 6.53
N GLY A 8 3.39 -15.32 7.24
CA GLY A 8 4.55 -14.96 8.04
C GLY A 8 4.69 -15.88 9.26
N ARG A 9 5.73 -16.73 9.31
CA ARG A 9 6.05 -17.54 10.50
C ARG A 9 6.64 -16.66 11.61
N ALA A 10 5.81 -16.18 12.53
CA ALA A 10 6.29 -15.50 13.74
C ALA A 10 6.82 -16.50 14.80
N LEU A 11 8.13 -16.44 15.08
CA LEU A 11 8.72 -17.07 16.28
C LEU A 11 8.35 -16.24 17.53
N ARG A 12 7.57 -16.82 18.45
CA ARG A 12 7.23 -16.21 19.74
C ARG A 12 8.42 -16.23 20.70
N ALA A 13 8.88 -15.06 21.15
CA ALA A 13 9.73 -14.91 22.33
C ALA A 13 8.91 -14.33 23.50
N THR A 14 8.82 -15.11 24.57
CA THR A 14 8.23 -14.76 25.87
C THR A 14 9.19 -13.91 26.71
N GLY A 15 8.73 -12.84 27.36
CA GLY A 15 9.59 -12.07 28.28
C GLY A 15 8.92 -10.96 29.08
N HIS A 16 8.40 -11.34 30.26
CA HIS A 16 8.31 -10.64 31.54
C HIS A 16 7.87 -9.16 31.71
N LEU A 17 6.76 -9.07 32.45
CA LEU A 17 6.18 -7.97 33.23
C LEU A 17 7.19 -7.29 34.19
N LEU A 18 7.20 -5.95 34.20
CA LEU A 18 7.75 -5.14 35.30
C LEU A 18 6.85 -3.92 35.56
N ILE A 19 6.25 -3.91 36.75
CA ILE A 19 5.42 -2.86 37.33
C ILE A 19 6.33 -1.97 38.19
N LEU A 20 6.28 -0.65 38.04
CA LEU A 20 6.63 0.39 39.03
C LEU A 20 6.43 1.76 38.35
N GLY A 21 5.86 2.83 38.90
CA GLY A 21 5.28 3.12 40.20
C GLY A 21 4.64 4.51 40.09
N VAL A 22 3.52 4.70 40.79
CA VAL A 22 2.74 5.95 40.85
C VAL A 22 3.52 7.04 41.58
N SER A 23 3.50 8.27 41.07
CA SER A 23 3.89 9.46 41.83
C SER A 23 2.87 10.58 41.62
N LEU A 24 2.10 10.83 42.68
CA LEU A 24 1.19 11.94 42.87
C LEU A 24 1.99 13.23 43.07
N LEU A 25 1.64 14.31 42.37
CA LEU A 25 2.00 15.68 42.74
C LEU A 25 0.77 16.58 42.61
N LEU A 26 0.41 17.19 43.73
CA LEU A 26 -0.74 18.08 43.95
C LEU A 26 -0.26 19.53 44.14
N ALA A 27 -1.14 20.44 43.69
CA ALA A 27 -1.23 21.88 43.98
C ALA A 27 -0.23 22.80 43.23
N ALA A 28 -0.56 24.03 42.81
CA ALA A 28 -1.64 24.92 43.23
C ALA A 28 -2.05 25.90 42.10
N CYS A 29 -3.24 26.47 42.26
CA CYS A 29 -3.90 27.45 41.40
C CYS A 29 -3.15 28.77 41.24
N ALA A 30 -3.17 29.32 40.02
CA ALA A 30 -3.01 30.76 39.78
C ALA A 30 -4.05 31.21 38.74
N SER A 31 -4.89 32.15 39.13
CA SER A 31 -5.94 32.77 38.32
C SER A 31 -5.35 33.83 37.38
N LEU A 32 -5.56 33.65 36.07
CA LEU A 32 -5.21 34.62 35.03
C LEU A 32 -6.45 35.48 34.66
N PRO A 33 -6.28 36.76 34.29
CA PRO A 33 -7.38 37.65 33.96
C PRO A 33 -8.04 37.30 32.61
N ALA A 34 -9.34 37.54 32.52
CA ALA A 34 -10.17 37.27 31.35
C ALA A 34 -9.67 38.06 30.12
N ARG A 35 -9.38 37.33 29.03
CA ARG A 35 -9.05 37.88 27.72
C ARG A 35 -10.32 37.94 26.88
N GLU A 36 -10.60 39.12 26.32
CA GLU A 36 -11.75 39.39 25.46
C GLU A 36 -11.87 38.39 24.31
N THR A 37 -13.07 37.85 24.15
CA THR A 37 -13.46 36.97 23.04
C THR A 37 -13.58 37.77 21.75
N ALA A 38 -12.58 37.64 20.87
CA ALA A 38 -12.71 38.00 19.47
C ALA A 38 -13.47 36.88 18.72
N THR A 39 -14.44 37.27 17.92
CA THR A 39 -15.30 36.39 17.10
C THR A 39 -14.46 35.70 16.01
N PRO A 40 -14.52 34.38 15.83
CA PRO A 40 -13.77 33.72 14.76
C PRO A 40 -14.40 34.02 13.39
N GLN A 41 -13.61 34.62 12.50
CA GLN A 41 -13.94 34.72 11.07
C GLN A 41 -13.93 33.32 10.43
N PRO A 42 -14.76 33.05 9.42
CA PRO A 42 -14.72 31.80 8.68
C PRO A 42 -13.43 31.74 7.85
N THR A 43 -12.45 30.98 8.35
CA THR A 43 -11.26 30.58 7.58
C THR A 43 -11.67 29.53 6.57
N THR A 44 -11.57 29.89 5.29
CA THR A 44 -11.59 28.95 4.16
C THR A 44 -10.48 27.91 4.40
N PRO A 45 -10.75 26.59 4.29
CA PRO A 45 -9.69 25.60 4.45
C PRO A 45 -8.65 25.80 3.34
N SER A 46 -7.39 25.92 3.75
CA SER A 46 -6.25 25.88 2.83
C SER A 46 -6.10 24.46 2.28
N PRO A 47 -5.68 24.29 1.02
CA PRO A 47 -5.46 22.95 0.46
C PRO A 47 -4.40 22.20 1.28
N VAL A 48 -4.73 20.97 1.62
CA VAL A 48 -3.93 20.02 2.38
C VAL A 48 -2.69 19.64 1.57
N ASN A 49 -1.52 19.61 2.23
CA ASN A 49 -0.24 19.01 1.83
C ASN A 49 -0.14 18.41 0.42
N SER A 50 -0.04 19.24 -0.62
CA SER A 50 0.48 18.81 -1.90
C SER A 50 2.01 18.68 -1.78
N ALA A 51 2.50 17.48 -1.46
CA ALA A 51 3.91 17.18 -1.62
C ALA A 51 4.29 17.37 -3.11
N ALA A 52 5.03 18.44 -3.41
CA ALA A 52 5.52 18.70 -4.75
C ALA A 52 6.39 17.52 -5.23
N PRO A 53 6.46 17.27 -6.56
CA PRO A 53 7.33 16.23 -7.10
C PRO A 53 8.75 16.36 -6.56
N SER A 54 9.29 15.23 -6.11
CA SER A 54 10.61 15.17 -5.47
C SER A 54 11.71 15.59 -6.46
N THR A 55 12.93 15.86 -5.96
CA THR A 55 14.08 16.26 -6.79
C THR A 55 14.46 15.25 -7.89
N ASN A 56 13.90 14.04 -7.86
CA ASN A 56 14.06 13.00 -8.88
C ASN A 56 12.90 12.93 -9.90
N GLY A 57 11.87 13.75 -9.78
CA GLY A 57 10.85 13.96 -10.83
C GLY A 57 9.55 13.17 -10.69
N TRP A 58 9.39 12.30 -9.68
CA TRP A 58 8.13 11.61 -9.38
C TRP A 58 7.60 11.94 -7.97
N TRP A 59 6.29 11.70 -7.78
CA TRP A 59 5.58 11.91 -6.52
C TRP A 59 6.02 10.90 -5.46
N ARG A 60 5.90 11.26 -4.18
CA ARG A 60 6.03 10.34 -3.05
C ARG A 60 4.97 10.72 -2.01
N PRO A 61 4.17 9.77 -1.50
CA PRO A 61 3.21 10.08 -0.46
C PRO A 61 3.94 10.54 0.81
N PRO A 62 3.50 11.64 1.46
CA PRO A 62 4.03 12.02 2.76
C PRO A 62 3.58 11.02 3.84
N ILE A 63 4.37 10.85 4.90
CA ILE A 63 3.96 10.08 6.08
C ILE A 63 2.65 10.64 6.62
N GLY A 64 1.71 9.75 6.94
CA GLY A 64 0.38 10.10 7.44
C GLY A 64 -0.62 10.48 6.35
N ALA A 65 -0.28 10.35 5.06
CA ALA A 65 -1.26 10.47 3.99
C ALA A 65 -2.42 9.48 4.23
N THR A 66 -3.65 9.99 4.19
CA THR A 66 -4.84 9.15 4.25
C THR A 66 -5.10 8.53 2.87
N TRP A 67 -5.67 7.33 2.85
CA TRP A 67 -5.79 6.59 1.59
C TRP A 67 -7.08 5.77 1.51
N GLN A 68 -7.50 5.51 0.28
CA GLN A 68 -8.60 4.63 -0.08
C GLN A 68 -8.08 3.62 -1.10
N TRP A 69 -8.40 2.35 -0.88
CA TRP A 69 -8.09 1.27 -1.82
C TRP A 69 -9.40 0.66 -2.30
N GLN A 70 -9.67 0.76 -3.59
CA GLN A 70 -10.90 0.26 -4.19
C GLN A 70 -10.60 -0.37 -5.56
N LEU A 71 -10.65 -1.70 -5.60
CA LEU A 71 -10.42 -2.48 -6.82
C LEU A 71 -11.72 -3.09 -7.38
N GLU A 72 -12.83 -3.00 -6.65
CA GLU A 72 -14.14 -3.48 -7.07
C GLU A 72 -15.24 -2.43 -6.87
N ASP A 73 -16.49 -2.81 -7.21
CA ASP A 73 -17.70 -2.00 -7.03
C ASP A 73 -17.64 -0.66 -7.80
N LEU A 74 -17.44 -0.76 -9.11
CA LEU A 74 -17.31 0.39 -10.00
C LEU A 74 -18.66 1.11 -10.25
N PRO A 75 -18.65 2.43 -10.49
CA PRO A 75 -17.49 3.32 -10.49
C PRO A 75 -16.95 3.56 -9.07
N ILE A 76 -15.65 3.90 -8.96
CA ILE A 76 -15.03 4.18 -7.66
C ILE A 76 -15.78 5.25 -6.88
N ASP A 77 -15.93 5.06 -5.56
CA ASP A 77 -16.64 6.00 -4.69
C ASP A 77 -15.73 7.15 -4.27
N ARG A 78 -15.78 8.23 -5.05
CA ARG A 78 -15.01 9.46 -4.80
C ARG A 78 -15.54 10.30 -3.65
N SER A 79 -16.65 9.91 -2.99
CA SER A 79 -17.15 10.65 -1.82
C SER A 79 -16.29 10.44 -0.58
N ILE A 80 -15.44 9.40 -0.57
CA ILE A 80 -14.57 9.07 0.55
C ILE A 80 -13.43 10.10 0.64
N ALA A 81 -13.32 10.81 1.76
CA ALA A 81 -12.22 11.73 2.02
C ALA A 81 -10.91 10.94 2.25
N ALA A 82 -9.95 11.09 1.34
CA ALA A 82 -8.63 10.48 1.39
C ALA A 82 -7.68 11.26 0.47
N ASP A 83 -6.43 11.42 0.87
CA ASP A 83 -5.40 12.12 0.08
C ASP A 83 -4.97 11.29 -1.14
N VAL A 84 -5.03 9.96 -1.02
CA VAL A 84 -4.56 8.99 -2.02
C VAL A 84 -5.65 7.97 -2.35
N TYR A 85 -5.81 7.65 -3.64
CA TYR A 85 -6.68 6.58 -4.13
C TYR A 85 -5.84 5.52 -4.85
N ASP A 86 -5.96 4.27 -4.44
CA ASP A 86 -5.39 3.12 -5.11
C ASP A 86 -6.50 2.36 -5.85
N ILE A 87 -6.41 2.34 -7.17
CA ILE A 87 -7.46 1.86 -8.08
C ILE A 87 -6.88 1.06 -9.24
N ASP A 88 -7.66 0.12 -9.75
CA ASP A 88 -7.25 -0.82 -10.78
C ASP A 88 -6.92 -0.15 -12.13
N LEU A 89 -5.78 -0.55 -12.73
CA LEU A 89 -5.33 -0.08 -14.04
C LEU A 89 -6.36 -0.29 -15.15
N PHE A 90 -6.94 -1.48 -15.24
CA PHE A 90 -7.75 -1.87 -16.39
C PHE A 90 -9.19 -1.39 -16.28
N ASP A 91 -9.71 -1.30 -15.06
CA ASP A 91 -11.08 -0.94 -14.78
C ASP A 91 -11.34 0.57 -14.74
N ASN A 92 -10.29 1.39 -14.68
CA ASN A 92 -10.38 2.84 -14.64
C ASN A 92 -9.68 3.47 -15.85
N ASP A 93 -10.33 4.44 -16.49
CA ASP A 93 -9.76 5.19 -17.61
C ASP A 93 -9.07 6.48 -17.15
N ALA A 94 -8.45 7.21 -18.10
CA ALA A 94 -7.77 8.46 -17.80
C ALA A 94 -8.74 9.56 -17.28
N ALA A 95 -10.03 9.47 -17.59
CA ALA A 95 -11.01 10.43 -17.11
C ALA A 95 -11.34 10.20 -15.63
N ALA A 96 -11.40 8.94 -15.17
CA ALA A 96 -11.52 8.60 -13.76
C ALA A 96 -10.33 9.14 -12.94
N VAL A 97 -9.11 8.96 -13.44
CA VAL A 97 -7.88 9.49 -12.81
C VAL A 97 -7.91 11.02 -12.75
N ALA A 98 -8.20 11.67 -13.89
CA ALA A 98 -8.29 13.13 -13.94
C ALA A 98 -9.35 13.69 -12.99
N ALA A 99 -10.46 12.99 -12.80
CA ALA A 99 -11.52 13.41 -11.89
C ALA A 99 -11.10 13.35 -10.41
N LEU A 100 -10.23 12.40 -10.02
CA LEU A 100 -9.61 12.36 -8.69
C LEU A 100 -8.58 13.49 -8.52
N HIS A 101 -7.79 13.78 -9.57
CA HIS A 101 -6.85 14.90 -9.58
C HIS A 101 -7.54 16.25 -9.45
N ASP A 102 -8.68 16.46 -10.12
CA ASP A 102 -9.51 17.66 -10.00
C ASP A 102 -10.04 17.87 -8.57
N GLU A 103 -10.14 16.79 -7.78
CA GLU A 103 -10.48 16.80 -6.36
C GLU A 103 -9.25 16.96 -5.44
N GLY A 104 -8.05 17.11 -6.00
CA GLY A 104 -6.79 17.32 -5.27
C GLY A 104 -6.20 16.04 -4.67
N ARG A 105 -6.56 14.87 -5.21
CA ARG A 105 -6.10 13.56 -4.73
C ARG A 105 -4.95 13.04 -5.58
N TRP A 106 -4.11 12.19 -5.01
CA TRP A 106 -3.10 11.41 -5.75
C TRP A 106 -3.63 10.03 -6.09
N VAL A 107 -3.20 9.45 -7.21
CA VAL A 107 -3.76 8.18 -7.72
C VAL A 107 -2.67 7.14 -7.94
N ILE A 108 -2.79 6.00 -7.25
CA ILE A 108 -1.97 4.80 -7.40
C ILE A 108 -2.67 3.84 -8.37
N CYS A 109 -1.87 3.25 -9.27
CA CYS A 109 -2.29 2.29 -10.28
C CYS A 109 -2.04 0.87 -9.78
N TYR A 110 -3.08 0.12 -9.43
CA TYR A 110 -2.94 -1.31 -9.12
C TYR A 110 -2.67 -2.11 -10.39
N ILE A 111 -1.65 -2.97 -10.34
CA ILE A 111 -1.40 -4.03 -11.31
C ILE A 111 -0.98 -5.30 -10.56
N SER A 112 -1.39 -6.50 -11.03
CA SER A 112 -0.64 -7.70 -10.65
C SER A 112 0.66 -7.78 -11.47
N ALA A 113 1.79 -7.92 -10.77
CA ALA A 113 3.12 -8.01 -11.40
C ALA A 113 3.75 -9.40 -11.25
N GLY A 114 3.49 -10.11 -10.14
CA GLY A 114 3.98 -11.46 -9.90
C GLY A 114 2.97 -12.58 -10.20
N SER A 115 1.74 -12.25 -10.59
CA SER A 115 0.74 -13.21 -11.04
C SER A 115 0.13 -12.82 -12.40
N TRP A 116 -0.51 -13.80 -13.02
CA TRP A 116 -1.31 -13.70 -14.23
C TRP A 116 -2.78 -13.89 -13.86
N GLU A 117 -3.65 -13.12 -14.50
CA GLU A 117 -5.08 -13.06 -14.23
C GLU A 117 -5.84 -13.27 -15.55
N ASP A 118 -6.68 -14.31 -15.65
CA ASP A 118 -7.29 -14.72 -16.92
C ASP A 118 -8.26 -13.69 -17.52
N TRP A 119 -8.83 -12.84 -16.67
CA TRP A 119 -9.80 -11.81 -17.01
C TRP A 119 -9.16 -10.53 -17.55
N ARG A 120 -7.83 -10.37 -17.46
CA ARG A 120 -7.16 -9.16 -17.96
C ARG A 120 -7.15 -9.13 -19.50
N PRO A 121 -7.31 -7.95 -20.12
CA PRO A 121 -7.39 -7.85 -21.58
C PRO A 121 -6.06 -8.23 -22.28
N ASP A 122 -4.95 -8.25 -21.56
CA ASP A 122 -3.64 -8.69 -22.04
C ASP A 122 -3.30 -10.15 -21.66
N SER A 123 -4.21 -10.88 -21.00
CA SER A 123 -3.95 -12.23 -20.47
C SER A 123 -3.48 -13.21 -21.56
N GLY A 124 -4.04 -13.11 -22.76
CA GLY A 124 -3.67 -13.94 -23.92
C GLY A 124 -2.29 -13.66 -24.52
N GLN A 125 -1.57 -12.63 -24.04
CA GLN A 125 -0.22 -12.30 -24.49
C GLN A 125 0.86 -13.01 -23.66
N PHE A 126 0.52 -13.52 -22.47
CA PHE A 126 1.46 -14.22 -21.60
C PHE A 126 1.75 -15.62 -22.17
N PRO A 127 3.04 -15.97 -22.36
CA PRO A 127 3.39 -17.33 -22.72
C PRO A 127 2.97 -18.31 -21.62
N THR A 128 2.30 -19.40 -22.01
CA THR A 128 1.72 -20.37 -21.07
C THR A 128 2.74 -21.07 -20.18
N ASP A 129 4.00 -21.18 -20.64
CA ASP A 129 5.11 -21.76 -19.90
C ASP A 129 5.67 -20.85 -18.79
N LEU A 130 5.23 -19.59 -18.74
CA LEU A 130 5.49 -18.69 -17.61
C LEU A 130 4.45 -18.82 -16.49
N LEU A 131 3.37 -19.56 -16.73
CA LEU A 131 2.26 -19.70 -15.77
C LEU A 131 2.51 -20.90 -14.85
N GLY A 132 2.61 -20.63 -13.55
CA GLY A 132 2.88 -21.58 -12.49
C GLY A 132 1.60 -22.17 -11.90
N ASN A 133 1.66 -22.48 -10.61
CA ASN A 133 0.49 -22.96 -9.87
C ASN A 133 -0.61 -21.89 -9.79
N ASP A 134 -1.84 -22.35 -9.56
CA ASP A 134 -2.96 -21.49 -9.24
C ASP A 134 -2.66 -20.67 -7.98
N TYR A 135 -3.06 -19.41 -7.99
CA TYR A 135 -2.98 -18.55 -6.82
C TYR A 135 -4.10 -18.96 -5.84
N GLU A 136 -3.71 -19.39 -4.64
CA GLU A 136 -4.66 -19.93 -3.66
C GLU A 136 -5.69 -18.84 -3.26
N GLY A 137 -6.97 -19.20 -3.29
CA GLY A 137 -8.08 -18.29 -2.97
C GLY A 137 -8.65 -17.52 -4.16
N TRP A 138 -7.99 -17.56 -5.33
CA TRP A 138 -8.34 -16.74 -6.49
C TRP A 138 -8.46 -17.54 -7.79
N PRO A 139 -9.68 -17.99 -8.13
CA PRO A 139 -9.92 -18.67 -9.39
C PRO A 139 -9.58 -17.79 -10.59
N GLY A 140 -8.81 -18.33 -11.55
CA GLY A 140 -8.39 -17.62 -12.76
C GLY A 140 -7.05 -16.89 -12.60
N GLU A 141 -6.44 -16.92 -11.42
CA GLU A 141 -5.13 -16.31 -11.15
C GLU A 141 -4.04 -17.37 -10.98
N ARG A 142 -2.85 -17.13 -11.51
CA ARG A 142 -1.71 -18.06 -11.48
C ARG A 142 -0.40 -17.32 -11.27
N TRP A 143 0.54 -17.91 -10.54
CA TRP A 143 1.86 -17.32 -10.33
C TRP A 143 2.68 -17.22 -11.63
N LEU A 144 3.55 -16.22 -11.72
CA LEU A 144 4.47 -16.03 -12.86
C LEU A 144 5.90 -16.50 -12.52
N ASP A 145 6.62 -17.05 -13.51
CA ASP A 145 8.08 -17.27 -13.39
C ASP A 145 8.84 -15.95 -13.52
N ILE A 146 8.97 -15.21 -12.42
CA ILE A 146 9.65 -13.91 -12.34
C ILE A 146 11.14 -13.96 -12.72
N ARG A 147 11.74 -15.15 -12.84
CA ARG A 147 13.13 -15.30 -13.32
C ARG A 147 13.25 -14.94 -14.80
N GLN A 148 12.15 -15.04 -15.56
CA GLN A 148 12.08 -14.80 -17.00
C GLN A 148 11.80 -13.31 -17.31
N ILE A 149 12.53 -12.39 -16.66
CA ILE A 149 12.33 -10.93 -16.78
C ILE A 149 12.25 -10.49 -18.24
N ASP A 150 13.14 -10.95 -19.12
CA ASP A 150 13.15 -10.54 -20.53
C ASP A 150 11.82 -10.85 -21.27
N ARG A 151 11.11 -11.89 -20.84
CA ARG A 151 9.82 -12.31 -21.42
C ARG A 151 8.63 -11.61 -20.77
N LEU A 152 8.73 -11.29 -19.48
CA LEU A 152 7.71 -10.53 -18.74
C LEU A 152 7.80 -9.03 -19.01
N ALA A 153 9.01 -8.52 -19.29
CA ALA A 153 9.29 -7.11 -19.42
C ALA A 153 8.40 -6.39 -20.44
N PRO A 154 8.18 -6.91 -21.68
CA PRO A 154 7.28 -6.24 -22.61
C PRO A 154 5.84 -6.08 -22.09
N LEU A 155 5.35 -7.06 -21.33
CA LEU A 155 3.99 -7.09 -20.79
C LEU A 155 3.84 -6.10 -19.63
N LEU A 156 4.75 -6.17 -18.64
CA LEU A 156 4.72 -5.29 -17.47
C LEU A 156 5.08 -3.85 -17.83
N ARG A 157 6.04 -3.62 -18.74
CA ARG A 157 6.31 -2.28 -19.30
C ARG A 157 5.08 -1.69 -19.96
N ASN A 158 4.31 -2.49 -20.70
CA ASN A 158 3.08 -2.02 -21.31
C ASN A 158 2.00 -1.68 -20.25
N ARG A 159 1.90 -2.42 -19.14
CA ARG A 159 1.03 -2.04 -18.01
C ARG A 159 1.47 -0.72 -17.37
N LEU A 160 2.77 -0.56 -17.08
CA LEU A 160 3.32 0.69 -16.54
C LEU A 160 3.18 1.88 -17.50
N ASP A 161 3.37 1.66 -18.81
CA ASP A 161 3.13 2.68 -19.85
C ASP A 161 1.67 3.14 -19.83
N GLN A 162 0.72 2.22 -19.59
CA GLN A 162 -0.69 2.58 -19.48
C GLN A 162 -0.99 3.36 -18.20
N CYS A 163 -0.44 2.97 -17.05
CA CYS A 163 -0.55 3.76 -15.81
C CYS A 163 -0.07 5.20 -16.05
N SER A 164 1.14 5.37 -16.60
CA SER A 164 1.71 6.68 -16.92
C SER A 164 0.84 7.48 -17.91
N LYS A 165 0.40 6.85 -19.02
CA LYS A 165 -0.45 7.51 -20.04
C LYS A 165 -1.83 7.91 -19.53
N LYS A 166 -2.41 7.16 -18.58
CA LYS A 166 -3.68 7.48 -17.94
C LYS A 166 -3.57 8.57 -16.88
N GLY A 167 -2.34 8.97 -16.51
CA GLY A 167 -2.07 10.03 -15.56
C GLY A 167 -1.93 9.56 -14.12
N PHE A 168 -1.75 8.26 -13.85
CA PHE A 168 -1.46 7.80 -12.50
C PHE A 168 -0.14 8.37 -11.99
N ASP A 169 -0.05 8.57 -10.68
CA ASP A 169 1.12 9.16 -10.02
C ASP A 169 2.09 8.08 -9.49
N ALA A 170 1.56 6.87 -9.28
CA ALA A 170 2.27 5.75 -8.69
C ALA A 170 1.74 4.41 -9.21
N VAL A 171 2.45 3.33 -8.89
CA VAL A 171 2.03 1.94 -9.13
C VAL A 171 2.10 1.10 -7.85
N GLU A 172 1.06 0.31 -7.61
CA GLU A 172 1.03 -0.81 -6.65
C GLU A 172 1.22 -2.12 -7.46
N PRO A 173 2.44 -2.67 -7.53
CA PRO A 173 2.69 -3.97 -8.13
C PRO A 173 2.38 -5.10 -7.14
N ASP A 174 1.29 -5.82 -7.37
CA ASP A 174 0.89 -6.92 -6.51
C ASP A 174 1.67 -8.21 -6.77
N ASN A 175 1.64 -9.11 -5.77
CA ASN A 175 2.19 -10.46 -5.82
C ASN A 175 3.72 -10.52 -6.00
N ILE A 176 4.43 -9.52 -5.47
CA ILE A 176 5.89 -9.38 -5.57
C ILE A 176 6.67 -10.02 -4.40
N ASP A 177 6.11 -11.06 -3.80
CA ASP A 177 6.70 -11.89 -2.72
C ASP A 177 6.58 -13.41 -3.01
N GLY A 178 6.45 -13.78 -4.28
CA GLY A 178 6.20 -15.15 -4.75
C GLY A 178 7.21 -16.20 -4.27
N TYR A 179 8.45 -15.84 -3.95
CA TYR A 179 9.44 -16.80 -3.40
C TYR A 179 9.04 -17.41 -2.04
N THR A 180 8.09 -16.81 -1.34
CA THR A 180 7.52 -17.34 -0.09
C THR A 180 6.30 -18.25 -0.31
N ASN A 181 5.87 -18.41 -1.55
CA ASN A 181 4.66 -19.11 -1.96
C ASN A 181 4.93 -20.36 -2.81
N ASP A 182 3.96 -21.26 -2.91
CA ASP A 182 4.03 -22.43 -3.80
C ASP A 182 3.67 -22.05 -5.24
N THR A 183 4.59 -21.35 -5.90
CA THR A 183 4.37 -20.83 -7.26
C THR A 183 4.44 -21.90 -8.35
N GLY A 184 4.87 -23.12 -8.04
CA GLY A 184 5.24 -24.12 -9.03
C GLY A 184 6.60 -23.86 -9.71
N PHE A 185 7.26 -22.76 -9.37
CA PHE A 185 8.63 -22.45 -9.78
C PHE A 185 9.57 -22.43 -8.57
N PRO A 186 10.85 -22.80 -8.74
CA PRO A 186 11.82 -22.76 -7.66
C PRO A 186 12.36 -21.33 -7.48
N LEU A 187 11.48 -20.39 -7.15
CA LEU A 187 11.83 -19.00 -6.92
C LEU A 187 12.66 -18.85 -5.64
N THR A 188 13.75 -18.11 -5.72
CA THR A 188 14.59 -17.78 -4.56
C THR A 188 14.35 -16.34 -4.12
N ALA A 189 14.77 -16.03 -2.88
CA ALA A 189 14.80 -14.65 -2.39
C ALA A 189 15.62 -13.73 -3.32
N GLU A 190 16.72 -14.22 -3.89
CA GLU A 190 17.55 -13.44 -4.83
C GLU A 190 16.83 -13.19 -6.17
N ASP A 191 16.03 -14.14 -6.65
CA ASP A 191 15.19 -13.94 -7.83
C ASP A 191 14.15 -12.84 -7.59
N GLN A 192 13.52 -12.83 -6.42
CA GLN A 192 12.56 -11.79 -6.04
C GLN A 192 13.24 -10.41 -5.94
N LEU A 193 14.39 -10.31 -5.26
CA LEU A 193 15.14 -9.05 -5.19
C LEU A 193 15.48 -8.51 -6.58
N ARG A 194 15.91 -9.38 -7.51
CA ARG A 194 16.25 -8.99 -8.87
C ARG A 194 15.02 -8.48 -9.64
N PHE A 195 13.90 -9.19 -9.52
CA PHE A 195 12.64 -8.80 -10.15
C PHE A 195 12.10 -7.47 -9.58
N ASN A 196 12.03 -7.34 -8.25
CA ASN A 196 11.48 -6.17 -7.58
C ASN A 196 12.30 -4.90 -7.86
N ARG A 197 13.63 -5.00 -7.88
CA ARG A 197 14.51 -3.87 -8.26
C ARG A 197 14.33 -3.45 -9.71
N TRP A 198 14.28 -4.44 -10.63
CA TRP A 198 14.02 -4.16 -12.03
C TRP A 198 12.66 -3.47 -12.22
N LEU A 199 11.62 -3.94 -11.53
CA LEU A 199 10.29 -3.35 -11.62
C LEU A 199 10.25 -1.91 -11.10
N ALA A 200 10.97 -1.62 -10.01
CA ALA A 200 11.13 -0.27 -9.50
C ALA A 200 11.83 0.66 -10.51
N ASP A 201 12.93 0.21 -11.12
CA ASP A 201 13.63 0.96 -12.17
C ASP A 201 12.70 1.27 -13.35
N GLU A 202 11.85 0.32 -13.76
CA GLU A 202 10.88 0.51 -14.85
C GLU A 202 9.76 1.50 -14.50
N ALA A 203 9.30 1.52 -13.25
CA ALA A 203 8.30 2.49 -12.78
C ALA A 203 8.90 3.90 -12.76
N HIS A 204 10.09 4.06 -12.18
CA HIS A 204 10.79 5.35 -12.11
C HIS A 204 11.15 5.88 -13.50
N ALA A 205 11.52 5.01 -14.44
CA ALA A 205 11.76 5.40 -15.84
C ALA A 205 10.52 6.02 -16.54
N ARG A 206 9.33 5.81 -15.98
CA ARG A 206 8.04 6.36 -16.45
C ARG A 206 7.51 7.49 -15.59
N GLY A 207 8.30 7.96 -14.62
CA GLY A 207 7.90 9.00 -13.67
C GLY A 207 6.86 8.54 -12.65
N LEU A 208 6.67 7.23 -12.48
CA LEU A 208 5.75 6.67 -11.50
C LEU A 208 6.49 6.40 -10.19
N SER A 209 5.90 6.80 -9.07
CA SER A 209 6.29 6.24 -7.78
C SER A 209 5.96 4.74 -7.70
N ILE A 210 6.61 3.98 -6.83
CA ILE A 210 6.33 2.54 -6.66
C ILE A 210 6.29 2.12 -5.18
N GLY A 211 5.29 1.32 -4.84
CA GLY A 211 5.09 0.74 -3.51
C GLY A 211 5.60 -0.69 -3.39
N LEU A 212 6.26 -1.04 -2.28
CA LEU A 212 6.54 -2.44 -1.95
C LEU A 212 5.28 -3.07 -1.35
N LYS A 213 4.63 -3.97 -2.09
CA LYS A 213 3.49 -4.74 -1.60
C LYS A 213 4.00 -5.95 -0.80
N ASN A 214 3.66 -6.00 0.49
CA ASN A 214 4.10 -7.03 1.44
C ASN A 214 5.63 -7.23 1.48
N ASP A 215 6.12 -8.45 1.25
CA ASP A 215 7.55 -8.86 1.30
C ASP A 215 8.36 -8.34 2.50
N PRO A 216 7.90 -8.58 3.75
CA PRO A 216 8.55 -8.03 4.94
C PRO A 216 10.00 -8.54 5.14
N ASP A 217 10.27 -9.77 4.70
CA ASP A 217 11.58 -10.42 4.79
C ASP A 217 12.67 -9.69 3.97
N GLN A 218 12.28 -8.94 2.92
CA GLN A 218 13.20 -8.19 2.06
C GLN A 218 13.08 -6.67 2.20
N ALA A 219 12.20 -6.16 3.07
CA ALA A 219 11.90 -4.74 3.19
C ALA A 219 13.15 -3.87 3.34
N ALA A 220 14.11 -4.24 4.19
CA ALA A 220 15.35 -3.48 4.38
C ALA A 220 16.27 -3.46 3.13
N LEU A 221 16.22 -4.48 2.27
CA LEU A 221 17.02 -4.59 1.06
C LEU A 221 16.38 -3.91 -0.15
N LEU A 222 15.05 -3.76 -0.12
CA LEU A 222 14.24 -3.16 -1.17
C LEU A 222 13.89 -1.70 -0.89
N GLU A 223 13.86 -1.26 0.37
CA GLU A 223 13.56 0.13 0.76
C GLU A 223 14.27 1.17 -0.13
N PRO A 224 15.57 1.06 -0.46
CA PRO A 224 16.23 2.09 -1.28
C PRO A 224 15.66 2.25 -2.69
N TYR A 225 14.93 1.26 -3.20
CA TYR A 225 14.37 1.20 -4.56
C TYR A 225 12.88 1.56 -4.59
N PHE A 226 12.16 1.42 -3.48
CA PHE A 226 10.73 1.70 -3.40
C PHE A 226 10.47 3.02 -2.68
N ASP A 227 9.37 3.70 -2.99
CA ASP A 227 9.08 5.03 -2.45
C ASP A 227 8.16 5.00 -1.23
N TRP A 228 7.42 3.90 -1.05
CA TRP A 228 6.47 3.63 0.03
C TRP A 228 6.22 2.11 0.10
N ALA A 229 5.44 1.64 1.07
CA ALA A 229 5.02 0.24 1.17
C ALA A 229 3.51 0.11 1.39
N LEU A 230 2.94 -1.02 0.97
CA LEU A 230 1.56 -1.42 1.25
C LEU A 230 1.58 -2.79 1.90
N THR A 231 0.90 -2.93 3.04
CA THR A 231 0.81 -4.19 3.76
C THR A 231 -0.62 -4.65 3.87
N GLU A 232 -0.84 -5.96 3.82
CA GLU A 232 -2.10 -6.58 4.16
C GLU A 232 -1.96 -7.44 5.42
N ASP A 233 -2.91 -7.35 6.34
CA ASP A 233 -2.99 -8.21 7.54
C ASP A 233 -1.77 -8.13 8.47
N CYS A 234 -0.90 -7.12 8.36
CA CYS A 234 0.32 -7.08 9.15
C CYS A 234 0.05 -6.96 10.66
N PHE A 235 -1.06 -6.31 11.06
CA PHE A 235 -1.46 -6.20 12.45
C PHE A 235 -2.11 -7.49 12.91
N ALA A 236 -3.03 -8.06 12.11
CA ALA A 236 -3.65 -9.34 12.38
C ALA A 236 -2.62 -10.48 12.56
N GLU A 237 -1.55 -10.45 11.77
CA GLU A 237 -0.51 -11.49 11.77
C GLU A 237 0.75 -11.12 12.57
N GLY A 238 0.83 -9.89 13.08
CA GLY A 238 1.87 -9.46 14.01
C GLY A 238 3.26 -9.26 13.38
N TRP A 239 3.33 -8.86 12.11
CA TRP A 239 4.59 -8.63 11.39
C TRP A 239 4.85 -7.19 10.96
N CYS A 240 3.95 -6.22 11.23
CA CYS A 240 4.10 -4.82 10.80
C CYS A 240 5.47 -4.20 11.12
N THR A 241 6.10 -4.55 12.24
CA THR A 241 7.40 -3.99 12.64
C THR A 241 8.52 -4.28 11.64
N GLN A 242 8.37 -5.29 10.79
CA GLN A 242 9.33 -5.62 9.73
C GLN A 242 9.35 -4.56 8.62
N MET A 243 8.30 -3.74 8.50
CA MET A 243 8.21 -2.64 7.53
C MET A 243 8.74 -1.30 8.05
N LEU A 244 9.27 -1.25 9.28
CA LEU A 244 9.93 -0.07 9.84
C LEU A 244 11.08 0.50 8.99
N PRO A 245 11.84 -0.26 8.16
CA PRO A 245 12.83 0.35 7.27
C PRO A 245 12.27 1.50 6.41
N PHE A 246 11.03 1.40 5.93
CA PHE A 246 10.39 2.48 5.17
C PHE A 246 10.14 3.71 6.04
N ILE A 247 9.58 3.52 7.24
CA ILE A 247 9.31 4.60 8.18
C ILE A 247 10.59 5.29 8.67
N ASP A 248 11.66 4.52 8.91
CA ASP A 248 12.98 5.03 9.29
C ASP A 248 13.61 5.86 8.17
N ALA A 249 13.35 5.49 6.91
CA ALA A 249 13.71 6.25 5.72
C ALA A 249 12.74 7.40 5.37
N SER A 250 11.80 7.71 6.26
CA SER A 250 10.77 8.75 6.06
C SER A 250 9.82 8.50 4.87
N LYS A 251 9.52 7.21 4.60
CA LYS A 251 8.58 6.75 3.57
C LYS A 251 7.31 6.22 4.21
N THR A 252 6.18 6.44 3.55
CA THR A 252 4.86 6.00 4.05
C THR A 252 4.71 4.50 3.99
N VAL A 253 3.99 3.96 4.98
CA VAL A 253 3.46 2.59 4.95
C VAL A 253 1.93 2.67 5.02
N PHE A 254 1.27 2.23 3.96
CA PHE A 254 -0.17 2.03 3.88
C PHE A 254 -0.49 0.63 4.40
N ALA A 255 -1.37 0.50 5.39
CA ALA A 255 -1.70 -0.80 6.00
C ALA A 255 -3.19 -1.12 5.88
N ALA A 256 -3.53 -2.13 5.09
CA ALA A 256 -4.89 -2.64 4.96
C ALA A 256 -5.08 -3.84 5.89
N GLU A 257 -6.07 -3.75 6.77
CA GLU A 257 -6.56 -4.85 7.58
C GLU A 257 -7.96 -5.23 7.12
N TYR A 258 -8.37 -6.47 7.36
CA TYR A 258 -9.63 -6.99 6.85
C TYR A 258 -10.61 -7.36 7.94
N ARG A 259 -11.88 -7.00 7.72
CA ARG A 259 -12.95 -7.27 8.69
C ARG A 259 -13.13 -8.75 9.01
N ASP A 260 -12.79 -9.64 8.08
CA ASP A 260 -12.95 -11.09 8.21
C ASP A 260 -11.83 -11.75 9.05
N THR A 261 -10.75 -11.05 9.38
CA THR A 261 -9.73 -11.53 10.33
C THR A 261 -10.13 -11.32 11.78
N GLY A 262 -11.17 -10.51 12.03
CA GLY A 262 -11.69 -10.21 13.35
C GLY A 262 -11.00 -9.06 14.07
N VAL A 263 -10.02 -8.41 13.44
CA VAL A 263 -9.39 -7.19 13.98
C VAL A 263 -10.33 -6.00 13.92
N SER A 264 -10.19 -5.09 14.88
CA SER A 264 -10.96 -3.85 14.97
C SER A 264 -10.06 -2.61 14.96
N LEU A 265 -10.61 -1.46 14.56
CA LEU A 265 -9.88 -0.18 14.62
C LEU A 265 -9.38 0.16 16.03
N SER A 266 -10.14 -0.20 17.08
CA SER A 266 -9.70 0.01 18.47
C SER A 266 -8.45 -0.78 18.84
N GLU A 267 -8.20 -1.90 18.18
CA GLU A 267 -7.00 -2.72 18.39
C GLU A 267 -5.83 -2.24 17.54
N ILE A 268 -6.07 -1.93 16.26
CA ILE A 268 -4.98 -1.61 15.33
C ILE A 268 -4.54 -0.15 15.39
N CYS A 269 -5.43 0.81 15.66
CA CYS A 269 -5.07 2.24 15.57
C CYS A 269 -4.02 2.71 16.57
N PRO A 270 -4.01 2.28 17.85
CA PRO A 270 -2.93 2.65 18.77
C PRO A 270 -1.56 2.18 18.29
N GLU A 271 -1.49 1.00 17.68
CA GLU A 271 -0.24 0.46 17.16
C GLU A 271 0.14 1.10 15.83
N ALA A 272 -0.82 1.39 14.95
CA ALA A 272 -0.60 2.13 13.72
C ALA A 272 -0.04 3.53 13.99
N ASP A 273 -0.58 4.26 14.98
CA ASP A 273 -0.04 5.56 15.41
C ASP A 273 1.41 5.41 15.93
N ARG A 274 1.65 4.40 16.79
CA ARG A 274 3.00 4.11 17.31
C ARG A 274 4.01 3.81 16.19
N LEU A 275 3.59 3.11 15.14
CA LEU A 275 4.42 2.74 13.98
C LEU A 275 4.44 3.84 12.90
N ARG A 276 3.57 4.85 12.99
CA ARG A 276 3.33 5.87 11.95
C ARG A 276 2.81 5.29 10.63
N PHE A 277 2.02 4.22 10.70
CA PHE A 277 1.39 3.60 9.54
C PHE A 277 0.02 4.23 9.27
N SER A 278 -0.31 4.45 8.01
CA SER A 278 -1.65 4.87 7.60
C SER A 278 -2.54 3.63 7.48
N ALA A 279 -3.29 3.29 8.52
CA ALA A 279 -4.07 2.06 8.57
C ALA A 279 -5.56 2.24 8.21
N ILE A 280 -6.08 1.30 7.42
CA ILE A 280 -7.51 1.19 7.06
C ILE A 280 -8.02 -0.23 7.32
N LEU A 281 -9.33 -0.34 7.57
CA LEU A 281 -10.07 -1.59 7.70
C LEU A 281 -11.02 -1.71 6.50
N LYS A 282 -10.87 -2.78 5.73
CA LYS A 282 -11.54 -3.03 4.45
C LYS A 282 -12.33 -4.34 4.45
N ASN A 283 -13.28 -4.46 3.53
CA ASN A 283 -13.78 -5.76 3.10
C ASN A 283 -12.74 -6.42 2.16
N ARG A 284 -12.67 -7.75 2.16
CA ARG A 284 -11.65 -8.51 1.39
C ARG A 284 -11.74 -8.32 -0.12
N ASN A 285 -12.94 -8.06 -0.62
CA ASN A 285 -13.22 -7.75 -2.03
C ASN A 285 -12.81 -6.33 -2.43
N LEU A 286 -12.31 -5.50 -1.50
CA LEU A 286 -11.84 -4.15 -1.81
C LEU A 286 -12.89 -3.28 -2.54
N ASP A 287 -14.14 -3.36 -2.09
CA ASP A 287 -15.21 -2.44 -2.45
C ASP A 287 -14.99 -1.05 -1.84
N ALA A 288 -15.95 -0.13 -1.96
CA ALA A 288 -15.85 1.22 -1.40
C ALA A 288 -15.72 1.25 0.13
N GLU A 289 -16.27 0.26 0.85
CA GLU A 289 -16.38 0.25 2.31
C GLU A 289 -15.01 0.42 2.96
N ARG A 290 -14.87 1.45 3.80
CA ARG A 290 -13.62 1.79 4.48
C ARG A 290 -13.90 2.35 5.86
N ALA A 291 -13.20 1.83 6.87
CA ALA A 291 -12.96 2.55 8.12
C ALA A 291 -11.47 2.85 8.24
N ALA A 292 -11.08 4.00 8.81
CA ALA A 292 -9.68 4.42 8.89
C ALA A 292 -9.31 4.82 10.32
N CYS A 293 -8.03 4.70 10.66
CA CYS A 293 -7.52 5.29 11.88
C CYS A 293 -7.54 6.84 11.79
N PRO A 294 -7.68 7.53 12.95
CA PRO A 294 -7.68 9.00 12.99
C PRO A 294 -6.42 9.66 12.44
#